data_AF-A0A832J9K7-F1
#
_entry.id   AF-A0A832J9K7-F1
#
_cell.length_a   1.000
_cell.length_b   1.000
_cell.length_c   1.000
_cell.angle_alpha   90.00
_cell.angle_beta   90.00
_cell.angle_gamma   90.00
#
_symmetry.space_group_name_H-M   'P 1'
#
loop_
_entity.id
_entity.type
_entity.pdbx_description
1 polymer ?
#
loop_
_entity_poly.entity_id
_entity_poly.type
_entity_poly.pdbx_seq_one_letter_code
_entity_poly.pdbx_strand_id
1 'polypeptide(L)'
;MGSEAKYWIGVAMLVLGMATVVGMALEGWQWRAGRRLGNRRHLGLRLFNGLLLLSILGMIFVGVVWLPLQNPLHAFLYWTLCLLLVFALMVLALVDWRWVIERQVEQEWHITRQMLRQSLERERPQTSQGNHGSGSSG
;
A
#
# COMPACT_ATOMS: atom_id res chain seq x y z
N MET A 1 -28.89 4.08 -23.54
CA MET A 1 -27.51 3.54 -23.52
C MET A 1 -27.45 2.34 -24.43
N GLY A 2 -26.59 2.37 -25.46
CA GLY A 2 -26.42 1.24 -26.37
C GLY A 2 -25.94 -0.01 -25.64
N SER A 3 -26.32 -1.19 -26.13
CA SER A 3 -25.86 -2.48 -25.62
C SER A 3 -24.34 -2.54 -25.49
N GLU A 4 -23.62 -1.90 -26.41
CA GLU A 4 -22.15 -1.78 -26.43
C GLU A 4 -21.58 -1.14 -25.16
N ALA A 5 -22.21 -0.08 -24.63
CA ALA A 5 -21.72 0.61 -23.43
C ALA A 5 -21.77 -0.31 -22.19
N LYS A 6 -22.78 -1.18 -22.09
CA LYS A 6 -22.90 -2.14 -21.00
C LYS A 6 -21.78 -3.18 -21.05
N TYR A 7 -21.40 -3.63 -22.25
CA TYR A 7 -20.29 -4.55 -22.44
C TYR A 7 -18.96 -3.94 -22.00
N TRP A 8 -18.66 -2.71 -22.44
CA TRP A 8 -17.42 -2.03 -22.05
C TRP A 8 -17.30 -1.79 -20.55
N ILE A 9 -18.41 -1.41 -19.89
CA ILE A 9 -18.45 -1.23 -18.43
C ILE A 9 -18.17 -2.56 -17.72
N GLY A 10 -18.78 -3.66 -18.17
CA GLY A 10 -18.54 -4.99 -17.62
C GLY A 10 -17.09 -5.45 -17.78
N VAL A 11 -16.50 -5.25 -18.97
CA VAL A 11 -15.10 -5.59 -19.24
C VAL A 11 -14.15 -4.77 -18.37
N ALA A 12 -14.38 -3.45 -18.28
CA ALA A 12 -13.57 -2.57 -17.44
C ALA A 12 -13.61 -3.00 -15.97
N MET A 13 -14.77 -3.35 -15.45
CA MET A 13 -14.90 -3.88 -14.09
C MET A 13 -14.20 -5.21 -13.90
N LEU A 14 -14.28 -6.13 -14.87
CA LEU A 14 -13.60 -7.42 -14.77
C LEU A 14 -12.08 -7.23 -14.74
N VAL A 15 -11.54 -6.37 -15.60
CA VAL A 15 -10.11 -6.01 -15.61
C VAL A 15 -9.70 -5.38 -14.28
N LEU A 16 -10.50 -4.44 -13.77
CA LEU A 16 -10.23 -3.79 -12.48
C LEU A 16 -10.21 -4.82 -11.35
N GLY A 17 -11.22 -5.70 -11.29
CA GLY A 17 -11.32 -6.77 -10.29
C GLY A 17 -10.15 -7.74 -10.36
N MET A 18 -9.74 -8.14 -11.57
CA MET A 18 -8.56 -8.99 -11.77
C MET A 18 -7.27 -8.29 -11.33
N ALA A 19 -7.11 -7.00 -11.61
CA ALA A 19 -5.97 -6.24 -11.13
C ALA A 19 -5.91 -6.23 -9.59
N THR A 20 -7.06 -6.08 -8.91
CA THR A 20 -7.12 -6.16 -7.45
C THR A 20 -6.72 -7.54 -6.93
N VAL A 21 -7.25 -8.61 -7.54
CA VAL A 21 -6.94 -9.99 -7.15
C VAL A 21 -5.45 -10.29 -7.36
N VAL A 22 -4.88 -9.88 -8.48
CA VAL A 22 -3.45 -10.04 -8.77
C VAL A 22 -2.60 -9.25 -7.76
N GLY A 23 -2.99 -8.01 -7.45
CA GLY A 23 -2.34 -7.21 -6.41
C GLY A 23 -2.32 -7.92 -5.05
N MET A 24 -3.47 -8.43 -4.61
CA MET A 24 -3.58 -9.22 -3.38
C MET A 24 -2.76 -10.52 -3.42
N ALA A 25 -2.77 -11.22 -4.55
CA ALA A 25 -2.01 -12.46 -4.73
C ALA A 25 -0.50 -12.21 -4.68
N LEU A 26 -0.01 -11.14 -5.32
CA LEU A 26 1.39 -10.74 -5.28
C LEU A 26 1.81 -10.35 -3.86
N GLU A 27 0.98 -9.63 -3.12
CA GLU A 27 1.26 -9.29 -1.72
C GLU A 27 1.26 -10.53 -0.81
N GLY A 28 0.32 -11.44 -1.00
CA GLY A 28 0.28 -12.72 -0.29
C GLY A 28 1.50 -13.59 -0.60
N TRP A 29 1.97 -13.58 -1.85
CA TRP A 29 3.15 -14.33 -2.25
C TRP A 29 4.43 -13.72 -1.70
N GLN A 30 4.55 -12.38 -1.69
CA GLN A 30 5.65 -11.67 -1.04
C GLN A 30 5.71 -11.93 0.47
N TRP A 31 4.55 -12.05 1.14
CA TRP A 31 4.47 -12.42 2.55
C TRP A 31 4.95 -13.85 2.79
N ARG A 32 4.52 -14.81 1.95
CA ARG A 32 4.99 -16.20 1.99
C ARG A 32 6.49 -16.33 1.73
N ALA A 33 7.06 -15.48 0.88
CA ALA A 33 8.48 -15.47 0.58
C ALA A 33 9.36 -14.94 1.75
N GLY A 34 8.78 -14.58 2.90
CA GLY A 34 9.53 -14.12 4.08
C GLY A 34 10.24 -12.78 3.91
N ARG A 35 10.08 -12.12 2.76
CA ARG A 35 10.79 -10.89 2.38
C ARG A 35 10.26 -9.63 3.07
N ARG A 36 9.19 -9.72 3.87
CA ARG A 36 8.73 -8.63 4.75
C ARG A 36 8.57 -9.15 6.19
N LEU A 37 9.42 -8.67 7.10
CA LEU A 37 9.28 -8.79 8.56
C LEU A 37 8.06 -8.02 9.13
N GLY A 38 7.13 -7.57 8.28
CA GLY A 38 6.06 -6.64 8.63
C GLY A 38 4.79 -7.35 9.12
N ASN A 39 4.65 -7.41 10.45
CA ASN A 39 3.42 -7.50 11.24
C ASN A 39 2.14 -8.03 10.53
N ARG A 40 1.64 -9.20 10.95
CA ARG A 40 0.41 -9.88 10.44
C ARG A 40 -0.81 -8.97 10.32
N ARG A 41 -0.92 -7.94 11.18
CA ARG A 41 -2.01 -6.95 11.15
C ARG A 41 -2.09 -6.17 9.83
N HIS A 42 -0.96 -5.92 9.19
CA HIS A 42 -0.87 -5.16 7.93
C HIS A 42 -1.38 -5.99 6.74
N LEU A 43 -1.12 -7.30 6.76
CA LEU A 43 -1.68 -8.23 5.78
C LEU A 43 -3.20 -8.27 5.88
N GLY A 44 -3.73 -8.32 7.12
CA GLY A 44 -5.17 -8.30 7.37
C GLY A 44 -5.85 -7.03 6.85
N LEU A 45 -5.25 -5.86 7.08
CA LEU A 45 -5.78 -4.58 6.60
C LEU A 45 -5.81 -4.51 5.06
N ARG A 46 -4.75 -4.99 4.39
CA ARG A 46 -4.67 -5.05 2.93
C ARG A 46 -5.69 -6.03 2.33
N LEU A 47 -5.85 -7.19 2.97
CA LEU A 47 -6.88 -8.16 2.60
C LEU A 47 -8.28 -7.58 2.75
N PHE A 48 -8.54 -6.90 3.86
CA PHE A 48 -9.81 -6.25 4.08
C PHE A 48 -10.07 -5.13 3.06
N ASN A 49 -9.06 -4.31 2.76
CA ASN A 49 -9.18 -3.22 1.78
C ASN A 49 -9.50 -3.74 0.37
N GLY A 50 -8.79 -4.76 -0.10
CA GLY A 50 -9.08 -5.34 -1.42
C GLY A 50 -10.44 -6.02 -1.49
N LEU A 51 -10.89 -6.64 -0.40
CA LEU A 51 -12.23 -7.25 -0.31
C LEU A 51 -13.33 -6.18 -0.30
N LEU A 52 -13.09 -5.05 0.38
CA LEU A 52 -13.97 -3.88 0.37
C LEU A 52 -14.06 -3.29 -1.05
N LEU A 53 -12.94 -3.16 -1.76
CA LEU A 53 -12.90 -2.68 -3.13
C LEU A 53 -13.69 -3.61 -4.08
N LEU A 54 -13.50 -4.93 -3.93
CA LEU A 54 -14.23 -5.93 -4.71
C LEU A 54 -15.74 -5.84 -4.45
N SER A 55 -16.14 -5.63 -3.18
CA SER A 55 -17.53 -5.45 -2.78
C SER A 55 -18.15 -4.21 -3.42
N ILE A 56 -17.46 -3.06 -3.40
CA ILE A 56 -17.91 -1.83 -4.06
C ILE A 56 -18.09 -2.06 -5.55
N LEU A 57 -17.11 -2.71 -6.20
CA LEU A 57 -17.16 -2.98 -7.63
C LEU A 57 -18.34 -3.87 -8.00
N GLY A 58 -18.58 -4.93 -7.21
CA GLY A 58 -19.73 -5.81 -7.34
C GLY A 58 -21.06 -5.06 -7.14
N MET A 59 -21.13 -4.16 -6.16
CA MET A 59 -22.29 -3.30 -5.96
C MET A 59 -22.53 -2.39 -7.18
N ILE A 60 -21.52 -1.69 -7.69
CA ILE A 60 -21.73 -0.83 -8.85
C ILE A 60 -22.19 -1.66 -10.06
N PHE A 61 -21.63 -2.86 -10.26
CA PHE A 61 -22.06 -3.77 -11.33
C PHE A 61 -23.53 -4.18 -11.19
N VAL A 62 -23.95 -4.65 -10.01
CA VAL A 62 -25.33 -5.06 -9.74
C VAL A 62 -26.29 -3.88 -9.89
N GLY A 63 -25.90 -2.70 -9.40
CA GLY A 63 -26.70 -1.49 -9.48
C GLY A 63 -26.92 -1.00 -10.92
N VAL A 64 -25.91 -1.12 -11.78
CA VAL A 64 -25.97 -0.67 -13.17
C VAL A 64 -26.64 -1.70 -14.09
N VAL A 65 -26.39 -2.99 -13.87
CA VAL A 65 -26.80 -4.05 -14.82
C VAL A 65 -28.10 -4.73 -14.42
N TRP A 66 -28.32 -4.98 -13.12
CA TRP A 66 -29.37 -5.89 -12.65
C TRP A 66 -30.52 -5.22 -11.93
N LEU A 67 -30.36 -4.01 -11.40
CA LEU A 67 -31.42 -3.34 -10.62
C LEU A 67 -32.28 -2.44 -11.52
N PRO A 68 -33.49 -2.86 -11.94
CA PRO A 68 -34.48 -1.93 -12.46
C PRO A 68 -35.01 -1.13 -11.27
N LEU A 69 -34.39 0.02 -10.99
CA LEU A 69 -34.76 0.89 -9.88
C LEU A 69 -36.09 1.60 -10.17
N GLN A 70 -37.21 0.87 -10.06
CA GLN A 70 -38.55 1.43 -10.22
C GLN A 70 -38.92 2.36 -9.06
N ASN A 71 -38.37 2.10 -7.87
CA ASN A 71 -38.61 2.91 -6.67
C ASN A 71 -37.46 3.90 -6.43
N PRO A 72 -37.70 5.22 -6.50
CA PRO A 72 -36.65 6.23 -6.36
C PRO A 72 -36.00 6.23 -4.98
N LEU A 73 -36.74 5.86 -3.93
CA LEU A 73 -36.22 5.73 -2.56
C LEU A 73 -35.15 4.64 -2.44
N HIS A 74 -35.40 3.47 -3.05
CA HIS A 74 -34.41 2.38 -3.04
C HIS A 74 -33.16 2.76 -3.84
N ALA A 75 -33.31 3.52 -4.91
CA ALA A 75 -32.18 4.04 -5.66
C ALA A 75 -31.31 4.95 -4.81
N PHE A 76 -31.93 5.91 -4.14
CA PHE A 76 -31.21 6.85 -3.30
C PHE A 76 -30.45 6.14 -2.17
N LEU A 77 -31.11 5.22 -1.47
CA LEU A 77 -30.48 4.41 -0.41
C LEU A 77 -29.31 3.57 -0.93
N TYR A 78 -29.47 2.95 -2.10
CA TYR A 78 -28.43 2.13 -2.72
C TYR A 78 -27.16 2.93 -3.03
N TRP A 79 -27.33 4.06 -3.71
CA TRP A 79 -26.21 4.94 -4.07
C TRP A 79 -25.57 5.57 -2.84
N THR A 80 -26.38 5.94 -1.83
CA THR A 80 -25.87 6.46 -0.55
C THR A 80 -25.01 5.42 0.16
N LEU A 81 -25.46 4.16 0.21
CA LEU A 81 -24.67 3.08 0.81
C LEU A 81 -23.38 2.81 0.03
N CYS A 82 -23.43 2.88 -1.30
CA CYS A 82 -22.25 2.74 -2.15
C CYS A 82 -21.22 3.85 -1.89
N LEU A 83 -21.67 5.12 -1.82
CA LEU A 83 -20.82 6.26 -1.47
C LEU A 83 -20.24 6.14 -0.05
N LEU A 84 -21.04 5.66 0.90
CA LEU A 84 -20.58 5.41 2.27
C LEU A 84 -19.45 4.37 2.30
N LEU A 85 -19.57 3.29 1.52
CA LEU A 85 -18.51 2.29 1.40
C LEU A 85 -17.24 2.88 0.77
N VAL A 86 -17.36 3.69 -0.29
CA VAL A 86 -16.22 4.36 -0.92
C VAL A 86 -15.53 5.30 0.07
N PHE A 87 -16.31 6.04 0.86
CA PHE A 87 -15.78 6.91 1.90
C PHE A 87 -15.05 6.11 2.99
N ALA A 88 -15.62 4.99 3.45
CA ALA A 88 -14.95 4.09 4.39
C ALA A 88 -13.63 3.56 3.82
N LEU A 89 -13.61 3.17 2.54
CA LEU A 89 -12.40 2.73 1.84
C LEU A 89 -11.33 3.83 1.81
N MET A 90 -11.73 5.07 1.52
CA MET A 90 -10.83 6.22 1.53
C MET A 90 -10.22 6.46 2.93
N VAL A 91 -11.02 6.36 4.00
CA VAL A 91 -10.52 6.48 5.38
C VAL A 91 -9.52 5.35 5.69
N LEU A 92 -9.83 4.10 5.32
CA LEU A 92 -8.91 2.99 5.50
C LEU A 92 -7.60 3.19 4.73
N ALA A 93 -7.66 3.69 3.50
CA ALA A 93 -6.49 3.99 2.69
C ALA A 93 -5.63 5.09 3.33
N LEU A 94 -6.24 6.12 3.92
CA LEU A 94 -5.52 7.16 4.66
C LEU A 94 -4.86 6.62 5.92
N VAL A 95 -5.52 5.72 6.65
CA VAL A 95 -4.92 5.05 7.80
C VAL A 95 -3.72 4.22 7.33
N ASP A 96 -3.89 3.37 6.31
CA ASP A 96 -2.78 2.57 5.76
C ASP A 96 -1.59 3.46 5.35
N TRP A 97 -1.85 4.57 4.67
CA TRP A 97 -0.85 5.55 4.26
C TRP A 97 -0.10 6.17 5.45
N ARG A 98 -0.80 6.59 6.51
CA ARG A 98 -0.16 7.16 7.71
C ARG A 98 0.79 6.16 8.36
N TRP A 99 0.38 4.90 8.47
CA TRP A 99 1.22 3.84 9.03
C TRP A 99 2.45 3.53 8.16
N VAL A 100 2.32 3.63 6.83
CA VAL A 100 3.44 3.45 5.90
C VAL A 100 4.47 4.57 6.06
N ILE A 101 4.03 5.83 6.18
CA ILE A 101 4.92 6.98 6.37
C ILE A 101 5.76 6.83 7.64
N GLU A 102 5.12 6.52 8.77
CA GLU A 102 5.81 6.40 10.07
C GLU A 102 6.97 5.39 9.98
N ARG A 103 6.76 4.28 9.28
CA ARG A 103 7.80 3.25 9.08
C ARG A 103 8.93 3.69 8.14
N GLN A 104 8.61 4.46 7.10
CA GLN A 104 9.65 4.94 6.18
C GLN A 104 10.58 5.92 6.87
N VAL A 105 10.01 6.86 7.64
CA VAL A 105 10.79 7.83 8.41
C VAL A 105 11.73 7.13 9.39
N GLU A 106 11.25 6.07 10.05
CA GLU A 106 12.07 5.33 11.00
C GLU A 106 13.20 4.54 10.33
N GLN A 107 12.97 3.99 9.13
CA GLN A 107 14.02 3.32 8.34
C GLN A 107 15.06 4.31 7.79
N GLU A 108 14.62 5.46 7.27
CA GLU A 108 15.52 6.49 6.77
C GLU A 108 16.42 7.07 7.86
N TRP A 109 15.91 7.19 9.09
CA TRP A 109 16.71 7.63 10.23
C TRP A 109 17.88 6.68 10.51
N HIS A 110 17.66 5.36 10.43
CA HIS A 110 18.73 4.38 10.61
C HIS A 110 19.78 4.43 9.50
N ILE A 111 19.36 4.56 8.25
CA ILE A 111 20.25 4.65 7.08
C ILE A 111 21.09 5.93 7.15
N THR A 112 20.45 7.07 7.40
CA THR A 112 21.12 8.38 7.49
C THR A 112 22.13 8.38 8.63
N ARG A 113 21.79 7.78 9.78
CA ARG A 113 22.69 7.67 10.93
C ARG A 113 23.90 6.78 10.65
N GLN A 114 23.74 5.72 9.86
CA GLN A 114 24.84 4.87 9.42
C GLN A 114 25.77 5.62 8.45
N MET A 115 25.20 6.33 7.48
CA MET A 115 25.98 7.16 6.55
C MET A 115 26.76 8.25 7.29
N LEU A 116 26.14 8.93 8.26
CA LEU A 116 26.82 9.95 9.07
C LEU A 116 28.01 9.37 9.86
N ARG A 117 27.83 8.18 10.45
CA ARG A 117 28.92 7.46 11.14
C ARG A 117 30.05 7.09 10.19
N GLN A 118 29.73 6.58 9.00
CA GLN A 118 30.74 6.25 8.00
C GLN A 118 31.50 7.48 7.53
N SER A 119 30.83 8.63 7.33
CA SER A 119 31.51 9.87 6.98
C SER A 119 32.45 10.37 8.09
N LEU A 120 32.02 10.29 9.36
CA LEU A 120 32.85 10.67 10.51
C LEU A 120 34.06 9.74 10.70
N GLU A 121 33.92 8.44 10.45
CA GLU A 121 35.02 7.48 10.49
C GLU A 121 36.01 7.69 9.33
N ARG A 122 35.51 8.10 8.16
CA ARG A 122 36.35 8.41 6.99
C ARG A 122 37.12 9.71 7.15
N GLU A 123 36.55 10.70 7.85
CA GLU A 123 37.20 11.98 8.14
C GLU A 123 38.14 11.93 9.35
N ARG A 124 38.11 10.89 10.20
CA ARG A 124 39.15 10.66 11.21
C ARG A 124 40.46 10.37 10.46
N PRO A 125 41.36 11.35 10.34
CA PRO A 125 42.56 11.16 9.55
C PRO A 125 43.45 10.15 10.30
N GLN A 126 44.28 9.41 9.57
CA GLN A 126 45.32 8.53 10.11
C GLN A 126 46.44 9.31 10.85
N THR A 127 46.11 10.39 11.55
CA THR A 127 47.06 11.21 12.32
C THR A 127 47.68 10.46 13.50
N SER A 128 47.23 9.24 13.82
CA SER A 128 47.85 8.36 14.82
C SER A 128 48.86 7.34 14.29
N GLN A 129 49.12 7.25 12.97
CA GLN A 129 50.09 6.28 12.43
C GLN A 129 51.41 6.92 11.97
N GLY A 130 51.82 8.04 12.60
CA GLY A 130 53.04 8.77 12.27
C GLY A 130 54.06 8.97 13.41
N ASN A 131 53.85 8.44 14.62
CA ASN A 131 54.77 8.67 15.76
C ASN A 131 55.39 7.40 16.37
N HIS A 132 55.60 6.36 15.55
CA HIS A 132 56.47 5.24 15.88
C HIS A 132 57.66 5.23 14.92
N GLY A 133 58.71 5.96 15.27
CA GLY A 133 60.00 5.81 14.60
C GLY A 133 60.88 7.05 14.62
N SER A 134 61.61 7.23 15.73
CA SER A 134 62.97 7.83 15.83
C SER A 134 63.11 8.46 17.23
N GLY A 135 64.04 8.09 18.10
CA GLY A 135 65.13 7.15 17.99
C GLY A 135 65.55 6.68 19.38
N SER A 136 65.53 5.36 19.54
CA SER A 136 66.54 4.65 20.32
C SER A 136 67.83 4.68 19.51
N SER A 137 68.95 5.05 20.13
CA SER A 137 70.30 4.46 19.98
C SER A 137 71.39 5.53 20.09
N GLY A 138 72.27 5.38 21.09
CA GLY A 138 73.62 5.97 21.10
C GLY A 138 73.87 6.90 22.26
#